data_AF-A0A3M1H4R4-F1
#
_entry.id   AF-A0A3M1H4R4-F1
#
_cell.length_a   1.000
_cell.length_b   1.000
_cell.length_c   1.000
_cell.angle_alpha   90.00
_cell.angle_beta   90.00
_cell.angle_gamma   90.00
#
_symmetry.space_group_name_H-M   'P 1'
#
loop_
_entity.id
_entity.type
_entity.pdbx_description
1 polymer ?
#
loop_
_entity_poly.entity_id
_entity_poly.type
_entity_poly.pdbx_seq_one_letter_code
_entity_poly.pdbx_strand_id
1 'polypeptide(L)'
;MTALFNLERILSYQIEANLIQSGTYIFVITSALVPLLFPRLNRRTFAVVLAAIAGSFLVNWYLDPDWERTVAAEFVHLNAAVVLLLLQISMIVVTGLLVRQIANSLIEFEDVIAQIIYSHLGGPARPFDEEQSVMYREVRRAVRYGRPLAVVAVTVDEASLSGAVPRIVEEIQQAMLKEFTLAKIAGLLTENTFDCDIVALSGNNFIVLLPEASAQDVPKITRRLEAAVQQKLGIAVKTGTATLPDEATTFDRLIELAMAQARQDRLQPASVSSIPDRVRNEV
;
A
#
# COMPACT_ATOMS: atom_id res chain seq x y z
N MET A 1 1.61 -34.23 26.82
CA MET A 1 0.22 -34.27 26.28
C MET A 1 -0.86 -34.08 27.35
N THR A 2 -0.60 -34.29 28.64
CA THR A 2 -1.57 -34.08 29.73
C THR A 2 -1.90 -32.60 30.04
N ALA A 3 -0.99 -31.66 29.77
CA ALA A 3 -1.24 -30.23 29.96
C ALA A 3 -2.22 -29.62 28.94
N LEU A 4 -2.22 -30.12 27.70
CA LEU A 4 -3.13 -29.68 26.62
C LEU A 4 -4.57 -30.13 26.88
N PHE A 5 -4.74 -31.34 27.41
CA PHE A 5 -6.06 -31.91 27.72
C PHE A 5 -6.75 -31.22 28.91
N ASN A 6 -5.97 -30.73 29.88
CA ASN A 6 -6.50 -29.90 30.97
C ASN A 6 -6.88 -28.49 30.53
N LEU A 7 -6.16 -27.92 29.55
CA LEU A 7 -6.46 -26.62 28.97
C LEU A 7 -7.82 -26.66 28.25
N GLU A 8 -8.08 -27.69 27.45
CA GLU A 8 -9.34 -27.83 26.69
C GLU A 8 -10.58 -27.95 27.60
N ARG A 9 -10.45 -28.66 28.74
CA ARG A 9 -11.56 -28.88 29.68
C ARG A 9 -11.83 -27.69 30.61
N ILE A 10 -10.80 -26.90 30.94
CA ILE A 10 -10.96 -25.65 31.70
C ILE A 10 -11.48 -24.53 30.79
N LEU A 11 -11.02 -24.47 29.53
CA LEU A 11 -11.59 -23.56 28.54
C LEU A 11 -13.08 -23.88 28.31
N SER A 12 -13.46 -25.13 28.08
CA SER A 12 -14.84 -25.46 27.73
C SER A 12 -15.85 -25.15 28.84
N TYR A 13 -15.49 -25.34 30.12
CA TYR A 13 -16.40 -25.09 31.24
C TYR A 13 -16.52 -23.59 31.61
N GLN A 14 -15.44 -22.81 31.45
CA GLN A 14 -15.41 -21.39 31.83
C GLN A 14 -15.87 -20.45 30.70
N ILE A 15 -15.76 -20.87 29.44
CA ILE A 15 -16.18 -20.11 28.25
C ILE A 15 -17.72 -19.99 28.17
N GLU A 16 -18.48 -21.02 28.53
CA GLU A 16 -19.94 -20.95 28.44
C GLU A 16 -20.58 -20.10 29.56
N ALA A 17 -19.94 -19.99 30.73
CA ALA A 17 -20.51 -19.27 31.89
C ALA A 17 -20.04 -17.82 32.03
N ASN A 18 -18.77 -17.49 31.73
CA ASN A 18 -18.20 -16.16 31.98
C ASN A 18 -18.00 -15.29 30.73
N LEU A 19 -18.01 -15.88 29.53
CA LEU A 19 -17.74 -15.10 28.31
C LEU A 19 -18.90 -14.15 28.00
N ILE A 20 -20.16 -14.57 28.20
CA ILE A 20 -21.37 -13.79 27.86
C ILE A 20 -21.68 -12.68 28.90
N GLN A 21 -21.20 -12.80 30.15
CA GLN A 21 -21.45 -11.81 31.22
C GLN A 21 -20.36 -10.73 31.36
N SER A 22 -19.18 -10.92 30.76
CA SER A 22 -18.03 -10.03 30.96
C SER A 22 -18.03 -8.85 29.98
N GLY A 23 -17.92 -7.63 30.50
CA GLY A 23 -17.76 -6.39 29.73
C GLY A 23 -16.57 -6.35 28.75
N THR A 24 -15.75 -7.41 28.71
CA THR A 24 -14.62 -7.61 27.78
C THR A 24 -14.98 -7.37 26.32
N TYR A 25 -16.17 -7.76 25.85
CA TYR A 25 -16.58 -7.50 24.46
C TYR A 25 -16.63 -6.02 24.11
N ILE A 26 -17.07 -5.16 25.04
CA ILE A 26 -17.09 -3.72 24.83
C ILE A 26 -15.66 -3.21 24.63
N PHE A 27 -14.69 -3.71 25.39
CA PHE A 27 -13.29 -3.34 25.24
C PHE A 27 -12.67 -3.86 23.95
N VAL A 28 -12.98 -5.09 23.54
CA VAL A 28 -12.53 -5.64 22.24
C VAL A 28 -13.12 -4.83 21.08
N ILE A 29 -14.43 -4.56 21.09
CA ILE A 29 -15.10 -3.74 20.07
C ILE A 29 -14.53 -2.33 20.05
N THR A 30 -14.33 -1.71 21.20
CA THR A 30 -13.74 -0.36 21.31
C THR A 30 -12.30 -0.35 20.79
N SER A 31 -11.50 -1.38 21.12
CA SER A 31 -10.13 -1.51 20.63
C SER A 31 -10.03 -1.67 19.11
N ALA A 32 -11.07 -2.22 18.48
CA ALA A 32 -11.20 -2.31 17.03
C ALA A 32 -11.75 -1.00 16.42
N LEU A 33 -12.75 -0.38 17.05
CA LEU A 33 -13.44 0.79 16.51
C LEU A 33 -12.55 2.02 16.48
N VAL A 34 -11.70 2.22 17.50
CA VAL A 34 -10.83 3.40 17.59
C VAL A 34 -9.83 3.50 16.42
N PRO A 35 -9.04 2.46 16.08
CA PRO A 35 -8.17 2.51 14.89
C PRO A 35 -8.95 2.61 13.58
N LEU A 36 -10.20 2.14 13.53
CA LEU A 36 -11.04 2.24 12.33
C LEU A 36 -11.55 3.67 12.09
N LEU A 37 -11.98 4.37 13.16
CA LEU A 37 -12.49 5.75 13.07
C LEU A 37 -11.36 6.78 12.91
N PHE A 38 -10.20 6.48 13.49
CA PHE A 38 -9.06 7.40 13.48
C PHE A 38 -7.79 6.71 12.97
N PRO A 39 -7.77 6.29 11.70
CA PRO A 39 -6.67 5.51 11.13
C PRO A 39 -5.38 6.33 11.01
N ARG A 40 -5.48 7.67 11.04
CA ARG A 40 -4.34 8.60 11.05
C ARG A 40 -3.69 8.82 12.43
N LEU A 41 -4.02 8.03 13.44
CA LEU A 41 -3.37 8.15 14.75
C LEU A 41 -1.87 7.78 14.65
N ASN A 42 -1.01 8.69 15.09
CA ASN A 42 0.44 8.44 15.17
C ASN A 42 0.73 7.21 16.08
N ARG A 43 1.82 6.47 15.81
CA ARG A 43 2.20 5.25 16.54
C ARG A 43 2.27 5.44 18.05
N ARG A 44 2.71 6.61 18.52
CA ARG A 44 2.72 6.96 19.95
C ARG A 44 1.31 7.14 20.51
N THR A 45 0.46 7.91 19.83
CA THR A 45 -0.93 8.15 20.26
C THR A 45 -1.75 6.87 20.30
N PHE A 46 -1.56 5.98 19.33
CA PHE A 46 -2.22 4.67 19.31
C PHE A 46 -1.83 3.81 20.52
N ALA A 47 -0.53 3.75 20.85
CA ALA A 47 -0.08 3.00 22.02
C ALA A 47 -0.67 3.55 23.32
N VAL A 48 -0.80 4.88 23.46
CA VAL A 48 -1.44 5.52 24.62
C VAL A 48 -2.92 5.17 24.69
N VAL A 49 -3.64 5.21 23.56
CA VAL A 49 -5.06 4.84 23.50
C VAL A 49 -5.26 3.37 23.88
N LEU A 50 -4.43 2.47 23.33
CA LEU A 50 -4.54 1.04 23.62
C LEU A 50 -4.19 0.74 25.09
N ALA A 51 -3.18 1.43 25.64
CA ALA A 51 -2.85 1.36 27.06
C ALA A 51 -3.98 1.93 27.94
N ALA A 52 -4.68 2.99 27.50
CA ALA A 52 -5.83 3.53 28.21
C ALA A 52 -7.02 2.57 28.19
N ILE A 53 -7.29 1.91 27.06
CA ILE A 53 -8.33 0.87 26.94
C ILE A 53 -8.00 -0.32 27.86
N ALA A 54 -6.78 -0.85 27.79
CA ALA A 54 -6.32 -1.93 28.65
C ALA A 54 -6.33 -1.53 30.14
N GLY A 55 -5.91 -0.31 30.47
CA GLY A 55 -5.96 0.22 31.83
C GLY A 55 -7.39 0.38 32.34
N SER A 56 -8.32 0.89 31.52
CA SER A 56 -9.72 1.01 31.88
C SER A 56 -10.40 -0.36 32.11
N PHE A 57 -9.98 -1.38 31.36
CA PHE A 57 -10.38 -2.77 31.61
C PHE A 57 -9.90 -3.27 32.97
N LEU A 58 -8.63 -3.04 33.32
CA LEU A 58 -8.08 -3.43 34.64
C LEU A 58 -8.79 -2.70 35.80
N VAL A 59 -9.12 -1.42 35.62
CA VAL A 59 -9.88 -0.65 36.63
C VAL A 59 -11.30 -1.18 36.78
N ASN A 60 -11.98 -1.49 35.67
CA ASN A 60 -13.32 -2.08 35.69
C ASN A 60 -13.29 -3.45 36.41
N TRP A 61 -12.28 -4.27 36.12
CA TRP A 61 -12.07 -5.56 36.77
C TRP A 61 -11.81 -5.44 38.28
N TYR A 62 -11.02 -4.45 38.70
CA TYR A 62 -10.73 -4.20 40.12
C TYR A 62 -11.93 -3.66 40.92
N LEU A 63 -12.82 -2.91 40.27
CA LEU A 63 -13.98 -2.27 40.91
C LEU A 63 -15.22 -3.16 40.97
N ASP A 64 -15.19 -4.35 40.36
CA ASP A 64 -16.33 -5.27 40.37
C ASP A 64 -16.63 -5.71 41.83
N PRO A 65 -17.81 -5.43 42.40
CA PRO A 65 -18.13 -5.73 43.80
C PRO A 65 -18.08 -7.22 44.14
N ASP A 66 -18.15 -8.11 43.14
CA ASP A 66 -17.96 -9.55 43.32
C ASP A 66 -16.48 -9.99 43.25
N TRP A 67 -15.52 -9.06 43.12
CA TRP A 67 -14.08 -9.40 43.01
C TRP A 67 -13.57 -10.22 44.20
N GLU A 68 -14.04 -9.94 45.42
CA GLU A 68 -13.66 -10.72 46.61
C GLU A 68 -14.16 -12.16 46.51
N ARG A 69 -15.33 -12.39 45.89
CA ARG A 69 -15.89 -13.75 45.68
C ARG A 69 -15.21 -14.48 44.53
N THR A 70 -14.89 -13.79 43.44
CA THR A 70 -14.15 -14.38 42.31
C THR A 70 -12.73 -14.73 42.71
N VAL A 71 -12.02 -13.80 43.35
CA VAL A 71 -10.65 -14.03 43.82
C VAL A 71 -10.60 -15.04 44.97
N ALA A 72 -11.54 -15.04 45.92
CA ALA A 72 -11.56 -16.04 47.00
C ALA A 72 -11.99 -17.44 46.53
N ALA A 73 -12.92 -17.55 45.56
CA ALA A 73 -13.26 -18.84 44.95
C ALA A 73 -12.13 -19.38 44.06
N GLU A 74 -11.36 -18.50 43.42
CA GLU A 74 -10.20 -18.84 42.58
C GLU A 74 -8.85 -18.85 43.31
N PHE A 75 -8.79 -18.60 44.63
CA PHE A 75 -7.53 -18.68 45.39
C PHE A 75 -6.92 -20.10 45.38
N VAL A 76 -7.74 -21.13 45.11
CA VAL A 76 -7.30 -22.52 44.86
C VAL A 76 -6.76 -22.72 43.43
N HIS A 77 -7.05 -21.81 42.49
CA HIS A 77 -6.68 -21.85 41.08
C HIS A 77 -6.07 -20.53 40.59
N LEU A 78 -5.20 -19.90 41.39
CA LEU A 78 -4.55 -18.62 41.08
C LEU A 78 -3.90 -18.59 39.68
N ASN A 79 -3.47 -19.75 39.17
CA ASN A 79 -2.91 -19.90 37.83
C ASN A 79 -3.95 -19.69 36.70
N ALA A 80 -5.22 -20.03 36.90
CA ALA A 80 -6.25 -19.95 35.86
C ALA A 80 -6.68 -18.50 35.61
N ALA A 81 -6.92 -17.73 36.69
CA ALA A 81 -7.31 -16.32 36.61
C ALA A 81 -6.24 -15.45 35.92
N VAL A 82 -4.96 -15.66 36.28
CA VAL A 82 -3.84 -14.96 35.65
C VAL A 82 -3.72 -15.32 34.16
N VAL A 83 -3.91 -16.59 33.81
CA VAL A 83 -3.89 -17.04 32.40
C VAL A 83 -5.03 -16.40 31.60
N LEU A 84 -6.24 -16.31 32.16
CA LEU A 84 -7.39 -15.67 31.51
C LEU A 84 -7.16 -14.17 31.27
N LEU A 85 -6.63 -13.45 32.26
CA LEU A 85 -6.34 -12.03 32.14
C LEU A 85 -5.27 -11.76 31.07
N LEU A 86 -4.20 -12.56 31.05
CA LEU A 86 -3.17 -12.48 30.00
C LEU A 86 -3.75 -12.75 28.61
N LEU A 87 -4.62 -13.75 28.49
CA LEU A 87 -5.29 -14.07 27.23
C LEU A 87 -6.18 -12.92 26.76
N GLN A 88 -6.98 -12.31 27.64
CA GLN A 88 -7.83 -11.16 27.31
C GLN A 88 -7.02 -9.94 26.87
N ILE A 89 -5.95 -9.59 27.59
CA ILE A 89 -5.06 -8.49 27.19
C ILE A 89 -4.43 -8.80 25.84
N SER A 90 -3.94 -10.03 25.62
CA SER A 90 -3.35 -10.42 24.35
C SER A 90 -4.35 -10.30 23.20
N MET A 91 -5.62 -10.67 23.42
CA MET A 91 -6.67 -10.56 22.42
C MET A 91 -6.92 -9.10 22.04
N ILE A 92 -7.05 -8.21 23.03
CA ILE A 92 -7.22 -6.75 22.80
C ILE A 92 -6.03 -6.18 22.01
N VAL A 93 -4.81 -6.52 22.40
CA VAL A 93 -3.59 -6.04 21.73
C VAL A 93 -3.52 -6.55 20.29
N VAL A 94 -3.73 -7.85 20.07
CA VAL A 94 -3.67 -8.45 18.73
C VAL A 94 -4.78 -7.90 17.84
N THR A 95 -6.01 -7.79 18.33
CA THR A 95 -7.13 -7.19 17.59
C THR A 95 -6.82 -5.76 17.21
N GLY A 96 -6.36 -4.93 18.16
CA GLY A 96 -5.99 -3.53 17.88
C GLY A 96 -4.89 -3.41 16.82
N LEU A 97 -3.87 -4.28 16.87
CA LEU A 97 -2.78 -4.29 15.88
C LEU A 97 -3.28 -4.70 14.49
N LEU A 98 -4.09 -5.75 14.39
CA LEU A 98 -4.64 -6.23 13.11
C LEU A 98 -5.55 -5.18 12.47
N VAL A 99 -6.45 -4.58 13.24
CA VAL A 99 -7.36 -3.54 12.71
C VAL A 99 -6.56 -2.32 12.24
N ARG A 100 -5.52 -1.93 12.99
CA ARG A 100 -4.64 -0.84 12.56
C ARG A 100 -3.93 -1.17 11.25
N GLN A 101 -3.44 -2.40 11.08
CA GLN A 101 -2.80 -2.81 9.83
C GLN A 101 -3.79 -2.69 8.66
N ILE A 102 -5.02 -3.19 8.82
CA ILE A 102 -6.07 -3.09 7.80
C ILE A 102 -6.40 -1.63 7.49
N ALA A 103 -6.55 -0.79 8.52
CA ALA A 103 -6.92 0.60 8.37
C ALA A 103 -5.84 1.41 7.64
N ASN A 104 -4.56 1.15 7.93
CA ASN A 104 -3.45 1.76 7.21
C ASN A 104 -3.41 1.32 5.73
N SER A 105 -3.57 0.02 5.47
CA SER A 105 -3.62 -0.50 4.10
C SER A 105 -4.79 0.08 3.30
N LEU A 106 -5.91 0.40 3.96
CA LEU A 106 -7.06 1.03 3.32
C LEU A 106 -6.78 2.49 2.93
N ILE A 107 -6.08 3.25 3.79
CA ILE A 107 -5.65 4.62 3.45
C ILE A 107 -4.66 4.60 2.28
N GLU A 108 -3.66 3.73 2.33
CA GLU A 108 -2.67 3.61 1.25
C GLU A 108 -3.35 3.25 -0.08
N PHE A 109 -4.34 2.38 -0.03
CA PHE A 109 -5.15 2.03 -1.19
C PHE A 109 -5.98 3.22 -1.70
N GLU A 110 -6.61 3.99 -0.79
CA GLU A 110 -7.37 5.19 -1.14
C GLU A 110 -6.47 6.24 -1.81
N ASP A 111 -5.27 6.48 -1.27
CA ASP A 111 -4.31 7.44 -1.82
C ASP A 111 -3.83 7.01 -3.23
N VAL A 112 -3.56 5.72 -3.42
CA VAL A 112 -3.20 5.17 -4.74
C VAL A 112 -4.37 5.31 -5.73
N ILE A 113 -5.59 5.00 -5.32
CA ILE A 113 -6.78 5.18 -6.17
C ILE A 113 -6.99 6.66 -6.50
N ALA A 114 -6.90 7.53 -5.50
CA ALA A 114 -7.05 8.96 -5.69
C ALA A 114 -6.02 9.46 -6.71
N GLN A 115 -4.75 9.05 -6.57
CA GLN A 115 -3.70 9.38 -7.53
C GLN A 115 -3.99 8.83 -8.93
N ILE A 116 -4.52 7.61 -9.05
CA ILE A 116 -4.95 7.03 -10.34
C ILE A 116 -6.07 7.87 -10.97
N ILE A 117 -7.10 8.20 -10.20
CA ILE A 117 -8.24 9.00 -10.64
C ILE A 117 -7.76 10.40 -11.06
N TYR A 118 -6.96 11.08 -10.23
CA TYR A 118 -6.44 12.41 -10.54
C TYR A 118 -5.50 12.42 -11.75
N SER A 119 -4.67 11.39 -11.92
CA SER A 119 -3.71 11.32 -13.04
C SER A 119 -4.35 10.94 -14.38
N HIS A 120 -5.37 10.08 -14.39
CA HIS A 120 -5.97 9.57 -15.62
C HIS A 120 -7.30 10.25 -16.00
N LEU A 121 -8.12 10.64 -15.02
CA LEU A 121 -9.44 11.24 -15.28
C LEU A 121 -9.43 12.77 -15.13
N GLY A 122 -8.32 13.35 -14.65
CA GLY A 122 -8.28 14.74 -14.22
C GLY A 122 -9.09 14.95 -12.94
N GLY A 123 -8.82 16.03 -12.22
CA GLY A 123 -9.66 16.38 -11.07
C GLY A 123 -11.12 16.59 -11.48
N PRO A 124 -12.08 16.39 -10.56
CA PRO A 124 -13.48 16.65 -10.86
C PRO A 124 -13.64 18.10 -11.36
N ALA A 125 -14.45 18.28 -12.40
CA ALA A 125 -14.82 19.61 -12.84
C ALA A 125 -15.45 20.37 -11.67
N ARG A 126 -15.01 21.62 -11.45
CA ARG A 126 -15.56 22.44 -10.36
C ARG A 126 -17.02 22.78 -10.65
N PRO A 127 -17.87 22.83 -9.61
CA PRO A 127 -19.26 23.26 -9.74
C PRO A 127 -19.39 24.62 -10.44
N PHE A 128 -20.46 24.79 -11.23
CA PHE A 128 -20.68 26.01 -12.00
C PHE A 128 -20.80 27.26 -11.12
N ASP A 129 -21.44 27.14 -9.95
CA ASP A 129 -21.59 28.20 -8.95
C ASP A 129 -20.25 28.71 -8.39
N GLU A 130 -19.26 27.84 -8.22
CA GLU A 130 -17.92 28.24 -7.76
C GLU A 130 -17.15 29.04 -8.84
N GLU A 131 -17.30 28.67 -10.11
CA GLU A 131 -16.55 29.26 -11.24
C GLU A 131 -17.31 30.38 -11.98
N GLN A 132 -18.59 30.60 -11.65
CA GLN A 132 -19.41 31.65 -12.26
C GLN A 132 -18.78 33.04 -12.16
N SER A 133 -18.18 33.35 -11.00
CA SER A 133 -17.53 34.65 -10.76
C SER A 133 -16.37 34.91 -11.74
N VAL A 134 -15.63 33.85 -12.08
CA VAL A 134 -14.52 33.89 -13.04
C VAL A 134 -15.06 34.06 -14.46
N MET A 135 -16.10 33.32 -14.83
CA MET A 135 -16.75 33.44 -16.14
C MET A 135 -17.31 34.85 -16.37
N TYR A 136 -18.01 35.43 -15.39
CA TYR A 136 -18.52 36.80 -15.47
C TYR A 136 -17.40 37.84 -15.59
N ARG A 137 -16.26 37.61 -14.92
CA ARG A 137 -15.08 38.48 -15.03
C ARG A 137 -14.53 38.49 -16.46
N GLU A 138 -14.42 37.34 -17.11
CA GLU A 138 -13.95 37.26 -18.50
C GLU A 138 -14.95 37.86 -19.49
N VAL A 139 -16.26 37.74 -19.25
CA VAL A 139 -17.29 38.45 -20.05
C VAL A 139 -17.11 39.96 -19.94
N ARG A 140 -17.00 40.50 -18.71
CA ARG A 140 -16.77 41.95 -18.50
C ARG A 140 -15.48 42.42 -19.14
N ARG A 141 -14.42 41.61 -19.06
CA ARG A 141 -13.12 41.89 -19.68
C ARG A 141 -13.23 41.91 -21.21
N ALA A 142 -13.89 40.93 -21.80
CA ALA A 142 -14.09 40.85 -23.24
C ALA A 142 -14.86 42.06 -23.79
N VAL A 143 -15.94 42.46 -23.11
CA VAL A 143 -16.71 43.67 -23.44
C VAL A 143 -15.85 44.92 -23.32
N ARG A 144 -15.16 45.11 -22.18
CA ARG A 144 -14.36 46.31 -21.92
C ARG A 144 -13.24 46.53 -22.93
N TYR A 145 -12.63 45.45 -23.41
CA TYR A 145 -11.46 45.51 -24.29
C TYR A 145 -11.78 45.13 -25.75
N GLY A 146 -13.05 44.97 -26.11
CA GLY A 146 -13.46 44.59 -27.48
C GLY A 146 -12.85 43.27 -27.95
N ARG A 147 -12.64 42.31 -27.04
CA ARG A 147 -12.03 41.00 -27.38
C ARG A 147 -13.12 39.99 -27.74
N PRO A 148 -12.88 39.12 -28.73
CA PRO A 148 -13.79 38.02 -29.02
C PRO A 148 -13.84 37.05 -27.83
N LEU A 149 -15.04 36.60 -27.49
CA LEU A 149 -15.31 35.61 -26.45
C LEU A 149 -16.35 34.62 -26.98
N ALA A 150 -16.16 33.33 -26.71
CA ALA A 150 -17.08 32.27 -27.08
C ALA A 150 -17.32 31.34 -25.88
N VAL A 151 -18.49 30.71 -25.83
CA VAL A 151 -18.86 29.71 -24.82
C VAL A 151 -19.35 28.46 -25.56
N VAL A 152 -18.88 27.29 -25.11
CA VAL A 152 -19.30 25.99 -25.64
C VAL A 152 -19.96 25.22 -24.50
N ALA A 153 -21.23 24.84 -24.68
CA ALA A 153 -21.92 23.92 -23.79
C ALA A 153 -21.75 22.50 -24.35
N VAL A 154 -21.16 21.61 -23.56
CA VAL A 154 -20.99 20.19 -23.91
C VAL A 154 -21.98 19.40 -23.07
N THR A 155 -22.89 18.69 -23.72
CA THR A 155 -23.85 17.78 -23.09
C THR A 155 -23.51 16.35 -23.45
N VAL A 156 -23.66 15.42 -22.51
CA VAL A 156 -23.48 13.99 -22.76
C VAL A 156 -24.81 13.40 -23.18
N ASP A 157 -24.84 12.69 -24.30
CA ASP A 157 -26.01 11.89 -24.70
C ASP A 157 -26.06 10.60 -23.87
N GLU A 158 -27.08 10.46 -23.02
CA GLU A 158 -27.24 9.32 -22.10
C GLU A 158 -27.32 7.98 -22.84
N ALA A 159 -27.87 7.95 -24.06
CA ALA A 159 -27.95 6.73 -24.87
C ALA A 159 -26.55 6.28 -25.36
N SER A 160 -25.67 7.24 -25.65
CA SER A 160 -24.27 6.98 -26.03
C SER A 160 -23.42 6.54 -24.83
N LEU A 161 -23.79 6.95 -23.61
CA LEU A 161 -23.05 6.64 -22.39
C LEU A 161 -23.04 5.14 -22.11
N SER A 162 -24.19 4.46 -22.25
CA SER A 162 -24.28 3.01 -22.02
C SER A 162 -23.35 2.19 -22.91
N GLY A 163 -23.11 2.64 -24.15
CA GLY A 163 -22.16 2.01 -25.08
C GLY A 163 -20.69 2.35 -24.79
N ALA A 164 -20.42 3.49 -24.13
CA ALA A 164 -19.07 3.93 -23.78
C ALA A 164 -18.56 3.36 -22.45
N VAL A 165 -19.46 2.96 -21.53
CA VAL A 165 -19.07 2.39 -20.22
C VAL A 165 -18.07 1.24 -20.33
N PRO A 166 -18.26 0.21 -21.20
CA PRO A 166 -17.30 -0.88 -21.30
C PRO A 166 -15.89 -0.42 -21.66
N ARG A 167 -15.77 0.55 -22.56
CA ARG A 167 -14.49 1.14 -22.97
C ARG A 167 -13.84 1.92 -21.83
N ILE A 168 -14.60 2.73 -21.10
CA ILE A 168 -14.11 3.49 -19.94
C ILE A 168 -13.63 2.51 -18.86
N VAL A 169 -14.38 1.44 -18.61
CA VAL A 169 -13.99 0.39 -17.66
C VAL A 169 -12.70 -0.30 -18.09
N GLU A 170 -12.54 -0.61 -19.38
CA GLU A 170 -11.30 -1.17 -19.91
C GLU A 170 -10.11 -0.22 -19.73
N GLU A 171 -10.28 1.07 -20.04
CA GLU A 171 -9.25 2.09 -19.84
C GLU A 171 -8.84 2.21 -18.35
N ILE A 172 -9.82 2.18 -17.43
CA ILE A 172 -9.55 2.18 -15.98
C ILE A 172 -8.84 0.89 -15.55
N GLN A 173 -9.26 -0.28 -16.04
CA GLN A 173 -8.59 -1.55 -15.73
C GLN A 173 -7.14 -1.56 -16.19
N GLN A 174 -6.86 -1.05 -17.39
CA GLN A 174 -5.50 -0.93 -17.91
C GLN A 174 -4.65 0.03 -17.08
N ALA A 175 -5.21 1.18 -16.67
CA ALA A 175 -4.54 2.13 -15.80
C ALA A 175 -4.21 1.52 -14.41
N MET A 176 -5.18 0.83 -13.80
CA MET A 176 -4.98 0.13 -12.52
C MET A 176 -3.93 -0.97 -12.62
N LEU A 177 -3.97 -1.78 -13.69
CA LEU A 177 -2.99 -2.83 -13.91
C LEU A 177 -1.58 -2.26 -14.07
N LYS A 178 -1.44 -1.13 -14.79
CA LYS A 178 -0.18 -0.43 -14.96
C LYS A 178 0.36 0.03 -13.59
N GLU A 179 -0.42 0.75 -12.80
CA GLU A 179 0.04 1.24 -11.50
C GLU A 179 0.33 0.12 -10.51
N PHE A 180 -0.51 -0.91 -10.46
CA PHE A 180 -0.24 -2.10 -9.65
C PHE A 180 1.08 -2.78 -10.05
N THR A 181 1.34 -2.87 -11.36
CA THR A 181 2.59 -3.43 -11.89
C THR A 181 3.79 -2.59 -11.47
N LEU A 182 3.71 -1.26 -11.60
CA LEU A 182 4.77 -0.34 -11.15
C LEU A 182 5.01 -0.49 -9.63
N ALA A 183 3.96 -0.52 -8.82
CA ALA A 183 4.09 -0.71 -7.37
C ALA A 183 4.75 -2.05 -7.01
N LYS A 184 4.39 -3.14 -7.71
CA LYS A 184 5.02 -4.45 -7.51
C LYS A 184 6.50 -4.43 -7.89
N ILE A 185 6.86 -3.79 -9.02
CA ILE A 185 8.26 -3.64 -9.41
C ILE A 185 9.02 -2.81 -8.36
N ALA A 186 8.47 -1.70 -7.89
CA ALA A 186 9.09 -0.87 -6.86
C ALA A 186 9.38 -1.66 -5.57
N GLY A 187 8.41 -2.48 -5.12
CA GLY A 187 8.57 -3.36 -3.97
C GLY A 187 9.70 -4.38 -4.19
N LEU A 188 9.76 -5.01 -5.37
CA LEU A 188 10.82 -5.96 -5.69
C LEU A 188 12.20 -5.32 -5.79
N LEU A 189 12.30 -4.12 -6.36
CA LEU A 189 13.56 -3.40 -6.40
C LEU A 189 14.05 -3.12 -4.98
N THR A 190 13.16 -2.59 -4.12
CA THR A 190 13.47 -2.26 -2.73
C THR A 190 13.86 -3.49 -1.90
N GLU A 191 13.17 -4.63 -2.08
CA GLU A 191 13.51 -5.90 -1.41
C GLU A 191 14.89 -6.47 -1.83
N ASN A 192 15.38 -6.11 -3.01
CA ASN A 192 16.61 -6.66 -3.60
C ASN A 192 17.75 -5.64 -3.65
N THR A 193 17.61 -4.50 -2.98
CA THR A 193 18.63 -3.47 -2.76
C THR A 193 19.01 -3.40 -1.27
N PHE A 194 20.12 -2.75 -0.96
CA PHE A 194 20.52 -2.50 0.43
C PHE A 194 19.76 -1.31 1.04
N ASP A 195 19.77 -1.19 2.36
CA ASP A 195 19.08 -0.11 3.09
C ASP A 195 19.61 1.30 2.74
N CYS A 196 20.85 1.41 2.26
CA CYS A 196 21.46 2.66 1.82
C CYS A 196 21.17 3.01 0.34
N ASP A 197 20.62 2.08 -0.43
CA ASP A 197 20.25 2.29 -1.82
C ASP A 197 18.92 3.06 -1.92
N ILE A 198 18.77 3.86 -2.98
CA ILE A 198 17.59 4.70 -3.16
C ILE A 198 16.88 4.29 -4.45
N VAL A 199 15.60 3.95 -4.34
CA VAL A 199 14.72 3.62 -5.48
C VAL A 199 13.68 4.74 -5.66
N ALA A 200 13.62 5.32 -6.85
CA ALA A 200 12.67 6.37 -7.20
C ALA A 200 11.97 6.09 -8.53
N LEU A 201 10.71 6.51 -8.66
CA LEU A 201 9.95 6.45 -9.92
C LEU A 201 9.94 7.84 -10.58
N SER A 202 10.37 7.92 -11.84
CA SER A 202 10.31 9.14 -12.66
C SER A 202 9.57 8.84 -13.96
N GLY A 203 8.32 9.32 -14.04
CA GLY A 203 7.39 8.94 -15.10
C GLY A 203 7.11 7.43 -15.09
N ASN A 204 7.60 6.72 -16.11
CA ASN A 204 7.51 5.26 -16.21
C ASN A 204 8.87 4.55 -15.99
N ASN A 205 9.89 5.24 -15.50
CA ASN A 205 11.24 4.66 -15.31
C ASN A 205 11.61 4.63 -13.84
N PHE A 206 12.13 3.48 -13.38
CA PHE A 206 12.74 3.38 -12.07
C PHE A 206 14.20 3.84 -12.13
N ILE A 207 14.58 4.70 -11.19
CA ILE A 207 15.94 5.17 -10.98
C ILE A 207 16.41 4.54 -9.67
N VAL A 208 17.46 3.72 -9.73
CA VAL A 208 18.08 3.11 -8.56
C VAL A 208 19.46 3.72 -8.39
N LEU A 209 19.67 4.44 -7.30
CA LEU A 209 20.97 4.97 -6.91
C LEU A 209 21.63 4.01 -5.92
N LEU A 210 22.87 3.64 -6.21
CA LEU A 210 23.67 2.69 -5.44
C LEU A 210 24.93 3.39 -4.88
N PRO A 211 24.86 4.03 -3.70
CA PRO A 211 25.94 4.90 -3.22
C PRO A 211 27.26 4.17 -2.93
N GLU A 212 27.19 2.88 -2.59
CA GLU A 212 28.33 2.06 -2.18
C GLU A 212 28.71 1.00 -3.23
N ALA A 213 28.20 1.11 -4.46
CA ALA A 213 28.50 0.17 -5.53
C ALA A 213 29.63 0.69 -6.45
N SER A 214 30.63 -0.17 -6.69
CA SER A 214 31.66 0.11 -7.69
C SER A 214 31.19 -0.26 -9.11
N ALA A 215 31.88 0.22 -10.15
CA ALA A 215 31.61 -0.15 -11.53
C ALA A 215 31.66 -1.68 -11.80
N GLN A 216 32.39 -2.43 -10.96
CA GLN A 216 32.48 -3.89 -11.06
C GLN A 216 31.27 -4.61 -10.45
N ASP A 217 30.61 -3.98 -9.47
CA ASP A 217 29.47 -4.56 -8.74
C ASP A 217 28.14 -4.28 -9.44
N VAL A 218 28.02 -3.12 -10.09
CA VAL A 218 26.81 -2.66 -10.77
C VAL A 218 26.24 -3.69 -11.76
N PRO A 219 27.03 -4.37 -12.63
CA PRO A 219 26.49 -5.40 -13.53
C PRO A 219 25.88 -6.60 -12.79
N LYS A 220 26.44 -6.99 -11.65
CA LYS A 220 25.92 -8.13 -10.84
C LYS A 220 24.61 -7.74 -10.17
N ILE A 221 24.55 -6.55 -9.58
CA ILE A 221 23.35 -6.01 -8.92
C ILE A 221 22.24 -5.87 -9.96
N THR A 222 22.54 -5.29 -11.12
CA THR A 222 21.58 -5.08 -12.20
C THR A 222 20.97 -6.41 -12.69
N ARG A 223 21.79 -7.43 -12.97
CA ARG A 223 21.31 -8.76 -13.35
C ARG A 223 20.45 -9.40 -12.27
N ARG A 224 20.80 -9.21 -10.99
CA ARG A 224 20.00 -9.71 -9.86
C ARG A 224 18.62 -9.05 -9.83
N LEU A 225 18.55 -7.73 -10.02
CA LEU A 225 17.29 -6.99 -10.05
C LEU A 225 16.42 -7.41 -11.25
N GLU A 226 17.01 -7.52 -12.44
CA GLU A 226 16.30 -8.00 -13.63
C GLU A 226 15.75 -9.41 -13.44
N ALA A 227 16.58 -10.33 -12.92
CA ALA A 227 16.17 -11.70 -12.63
C ALA A 227 15.05 -11.75 -11.59
N ALA A 228 15.12 -10.95 -10.53
CA ALA A 228 14.09 -10.90 -9.49
C ALA A 228 12.74 -10.46 -10.07
N VAL A 229 12.73 -9.42 -10.92
CA VAL A 229 11.49 -8.95 -11.57
C VAL A 229 10.97 -9.98 -12.58
N GLN A 230 11.85 -10.56 -13.40
CA GLN A 230 11.46 -11.58 -14.38
C GLN A 230 10.92 -12.85 -13.71
N GLN A 231 11.54 -13.32 -12.62
CA GLN A 231 11.13 -14.55 -11.94
C GLN A 231 9.82 -14.37 -11.16
N LYS A 232 9.64 -13.24 -10.47
CA LYS A 232 8.45 -13.01 -9.63
C LYS A 232 7.25 -12.45 -10.39
N LEU A 233 7.47 -11.63 -11.42
CA LEU A 233 6.39 -10.95 -12.15
C LEU A 233 6.28 -11.39 -13.62
N GLY A 234 7.25 -12.12 -14.17
CA GLY A 234 7.26 -12.49 -15.59
C GLY A 234 7.53 -11.32 -16.55
N ILE A 235 7.96 -10.17 -16.02
CA ILE A 235 8.15 -8.93 -16.77
C ILE A 235 9.62 -8.73 -17.09
N ALA A 236 9.92 -8.56 -18.38
CA ALA A 236 11.26 -8.19 -18.83
C ALA A 236 11.50 -6.70 -18.57
N VAL A 237 12.51 -6.39 -17.77
CA VAL A 237 12.94 -5.02 -17.50
C VAL A 237 14.21 -4.76 -18.31
N LYS A 238 14.33 -3.55 -18.85
CA LYS A 238 15.56 -3.09 -19.50
C LYS A 238 16.25 -2.12 -18.57
N THR A 239 17.54 -2.32 -18.37
CA THR A 239 18.34 -1.50 -17.48
C THR A 239 19.43 -0.79 -18.25
N GLY A 240 19.84 0.35 -17.72
CA GLY A 240 21.02 1.07 -18.18
C GLY A 240 21.72 1.57 -16.93
N THR A 241 23.04 1.64 -16.99
CA THR A 241 23.87 1.86 -15.83
C THR A 241 24.85 2.96 -16.16
N ALA A 242 25.04 3.89 -15.23
CA ALA A 242 26.09 4.88 -15.35
C ALA A 242 26.83 4.99 -14.01
N THR A 243 28.13 5.28 -14.05
CA THR A 243 28.99 5.32 -12.88
C THR A 243 29.74 6.64 -12.73
N LEU A 244 29.96 7.03 -11.47
CA LEU A 244 30.71 8.24 -11.09
C LEU A 244 32.03 7.80 -10.46
N PRO A 245 33.18 8.42 -10.79
CA PRO A 245 33.38 9.53 -11.72
C PRO A 245 33.67 9.12 -13.18
N ASP A 246 33.68 7.83 -13.49
CA ASP A 246 34.24 7.31 -14.74
C ASP A 246 33.46 7.77 -15.99
N GLU A 247 32.13 7.88 -15.91
CA GLU A 247 31.27 8.18 -17.07
C GLU A 247 30.57 9.54 -16.97
N ALA A 248 30.38 10.07 -15.76
CA ALA A 248 29.75 11.36 -15.52
C ALA A 248 30.39 12.09 -14.33
N THR A 249 30.25 13.41 -14.31
CA THR A 249 30.69 14.28 -13.21
C THR A 249 29.53 14.94 -12.48
N THR A 250 28.30 14.81 -13.00
CA THR A 250 27.08 15.37 -12.41
C THR A 250 25.97 14.33 -12.36
N PHE A 251 25.08 14.47 -11.38
CA PHE A 251 23.93 13.58 -11.19
C PHE A 251 22.97 13.57 -12.38
N ASP A 252 22.67 14.75 -12.93
CA ASP A 252 21.78 14.86 -14.10
C ASP A 252 22.34 14.10 -15.31
N ARG A 253 23.66 14.20 -15.53
CA ARG A 253 24.31 13.49 -16.63
C ARG A 253 24.35 11.98 -16.41
N LEU A 254 24.51 11.53 -15.15
CA LEU A 254 24.44 10.12 -14.76
C LEU A 254 23.08 9.52 -15.12
N ILE A 255 21.99 10.21 -14.76
CA ILE A 255 20.62 9.78 -15.09
C ILE A 255 20.42 9.74 -16.61
N GLU A 256 20.84 10.78 -17.32
CA GLU A 256 20.67 10.88 -18.77
C GLU A 256 21.36 9.71 -19.49
N LEU A 257 22.60 9.39 -19.10
CA LEU A 257 23.37 8.27 -19.67
C LEU A 257 22.73 6.92 -19.37
N ALA A 258 22.37 6.66 -18.10
CA ALA A 258 21.70 5.43 -17.70
C ALA A 258 20.37 5.24 -18.44
N MET A 259 19.57 6.30 -18.58
CA MET A 259 18.31 6.26 -19.33
C MET A 259 18.53 6.07 -20.84
N ALA A 260 19.56 6.69 -21.41
CA ALA A 260 19.90 6.53 -22.82
C ALA A 260 20.29 5.08 -23.13
N GLN A 261 21.11 4.45 -22.28
CA GLN A 261 21.50 3.06 -22.41
C GLN A 261 20.30 2.11 -22.28
N ALA A 262 19.45 2.30 -21.27
CA ALA A 262 18.23 1.51 -21.09
C ALA A 262 17.28 1.58 -22.30
N ARG A 263 17.28 2.72 -23.02
CA ARG A 263 16.52 2.91 -24.27
C ARG A 263 17.21 2.33 -25.50
N GLN A 264 18.53 2.32 -25.57
CA GLN A 264 19.25 1.76 -26.73
C GLN A 264 19.07 0.24 -26.84
N ASP A 265 19.02 -0.45 -25.70
CA ASP A 265 18.63 -1.87 -25.64
C ASP A 265 17.17 -2.13 -26.05
N ARG A 266 16.37 -1.06 -26.28
CA ARG A 266 15.03 -1.15 -26.88
C ARG A 266 15.06 -1.34 -28.40
N LEU A 267 16.10 -0.87 -29.09
CA LEU A 267 16.16 -0.76 -30.55
C LEU A 267 16.92 -1.89 -31.24
N GLN A 268 17.59 -2.78 -30.49
CA GLN A 268 18.09 -4.04 -31.02
C GLN A 268 17.04 -5.14 -30.78
N PRO A 269 16.23 -5.53 -31.77
CA PRO A 269 15.43 -6.74 -31.65
C PRO A 269 16.39 -7.92 -31.53
N ALA A 270 16.06 -8.88 -30.65
CA ALA A 270 16.79 -10.12 -30.48
C ALA A 270 17.20 -10.69 -31.84
N SER A 271 18.49 -10.56 -32.18
CA SER A 271 19.04 -11.16 -33.37
C SER A 271 18.83 -12.66 -33.23
N VAL A 272 17.95 -13.17 -34.09
CA VAL A 272 17.74 -14.58 -34.46
C VAL A 272 18.97 -15.40 -34.07
N SER A 273 18.81 -16.15 -32.97
CA SER A 273 19.70 -17.23 -32.61
C SER A 273 19.84 -18.14 -33.83
N SER A 274 21.04 -18.19 -34.36
CA SER A 274 21.50 -19.11 -35.40
C SER A 274 20.89 -20.50 -35.25
N ILE A 275 20.03 -20.88 -36.19
CA ILE A 275 19.73 -22.28 -36.47
C ILE A 275 21.01 -22.87 -37.05
N PRO A 276 21.63 -23.90 -36.44
CA PRO A 276 22.80 -24.53 -37.04
C PRO A 276 22.39 -25.27 -38.32
N ASP A 277 23.07 -24.97 -39.42
CA ASP A 277 23.11 -25.75 -40.65
C ASP A 277 23.64 -27.16 -40.36
N ARG A 278 22.75 -28.04 -39.91
CA ARG A 278 22.97 -29.49 -39.95
C ARG A 278 21.64 -30.17 -40.21
N VAL A 279 21.49 -30.55 -41.47
CA VAL A 279 20.74 -31.68 -42.06
C VAL A 279 20.16 -31.21 -43.39
N ARG A 280 21.07 -31.06 -44.36
CA ARG A 280 20.76 -31.12 -45.79
C ARG A 280 21.90 -31.86 -46.48
N ASN A 281 22.03 -33.14 -46.13
CA ASN A 281 22.80 -34.14 -46.87
C ASN A 281 22.36 -35.52 -46.36
N GLU A 282 21.16 -35.93 -46.75
CA GLU A 282 20.87 -37.33 -47.08
C GLU A 282 19.93 -37.29 -48.30
N VAL A 283 20.57 -37.44 -49.46
CA VAL A 283 20.03 -38.08 -50.66
C VAL A 283 20.39 -39.55 -50.55
#